data_AF-A0A2R5F8G0-F1
#
_entry.id   AF-A0A2R5F8G0-F1
#
_cell.length_a   1.000
_cell.length_b   1.000
_cell.length_c   1.000
_cell.angle_alpha   90.00
_cell.angle_beta   90.00
_cell.angle_gamma   90.00
#
_symmetry.space_group_name_H-M   'P 1'
#
loop_
_entity.id
_entity.type
_entity.pdbx_description
1 polymer ?
#
loop_
_entity_poly.entity_id
_entity_poly.type
_entity_poly.pdbx_seq_one_letter_code
_entity_poly.pdbx_strand_id
1 'polypeptide(L)'
;MKSTPTPHVATGVTKEELQLTFGAGRMRYDVTVPAGTRCRKLDGGADPWVVCDLGFIEDKRSILYSDADIYGIRVPEDKITDIKPVAKRFG
;
A
#
# COMPACT_ATOMS: atom_id res chain seq x y z
N MET A 1 -12.33 19.20 0.52
CA MET A 1 -12.97 17.89 0.75
C MET A 1 -12.09 17.11 1.72
N LYS A 2 -12.62 16.63 2.86
CA LYS A 2 -11.87 15.73 3.75
C LYS A 2 -12.01 14.32 3.17
N SER A 3 -10.92 13.77 2.65
CA SER A 3 -10.87 12.37 2.21
C SER A 3 -10.98 11.49 3.44
N THR A 4 -12.07 10.72 3.56
CA THR A 4 -12.21 9.72 4.61
C THR A 4 -11.25 8.58 4.28
N PRO A 5 -10.31 8.20 5.17
CA PRO A 5 -9.43 7.06 4.90
C PRO A 5 -10.27 5.84 4.56
N THR A 6 -9.98 5.19 3.44
CA THR A 6 -10.66 3.96 3.05
C THR A 6 -10.61 2.98 4.23
N PRO A 7 -11.75 2.39 4.65
CA PRO A 7 -11.76 1.39 5.70
C PRO A 7 -10.76 0.29 5.36
N HIS A 8 -9.97 -0.12 6.34
CA HIS A 8 -9.04 -1.24 6.20
C HIS A 8 -9.38 -2.31 7.23
N VAL A 9 -9.30 -3.56 6.81
CA VAL A 9 -9.75 -4.72 7.60
C VAL A 9 -8.60 -5.49 8.23
N ALA A 10 -7.37 -5.28 7.73
CA ALA A 10 -6.18 -5.88 8.28
C ALA A 10 -4.95 -4.99 8.03
N THR A 11 -3.91 -5.24 8.82
CA THR A 11 -2.57 -4.67 8.65
C THR A 11 -1.56 -5.80 8.56
N GLY A 12 -0.40 -5.52 7.98
CA GLY A 12 0.68 -6.50 7.83
C GLY A 12 1.96 -5.80 7.38
N VAL A 13 3.00 -6.57 7.12
CA VAL A 13 4.26 -6.07 6.58
C VAL A 13 4.73 -6.90 5.39
N THR A 14 5.51 -6.32 4.49
CA THR A 14 6.14 -7.06 3.40
C THR A 14 7.10 -8.11 3.96
N LYS A 15 6.99 -9.35 3.47
CA LYS A 15 7.83 -10.48 3.88
C LYS A 15 9.27 -10.35 3.39
N GLU A 16 9.45 -9.74 2.23
CA GLU A 16 10.72 -9.58 1.53
C GLU A 16 10.74 -8.25 0.77
N GLU A 17 11.89 -7.91 0.18
CA GLU A 17 11.99 -6.79 -0.74
C GLU A 17 11.23 -7.13 -2.04
N LEU A 18 10.42 -6.20 -2.52
CA LEU A 18 9.57 -6.40 -3.70
C LEU A 18 9.84 -5.32 -4.74
N GLN A 19 10.10 -5.74 -5.96
CA GLN A 19 10.02 -4.85 -7.12
C GLN A 19 8.59 -4.87 -7.65
N LEU A 20 7.91 -3.75 -7.50
CA LEU A 20 6.51 -3.60 -7.87
C LEU A 20 6.39 -2.52 -8.93
N THR A 21 5.51 -2.74 -9.90
CA THR A 21 5.13 -1.73 -10.88
C THR A 21 3.75 -1.22 -10.53
N PHE A 22 3.59 0.09 -10.37
CA PHE A 22 2.30 0.72 -10.11
C PHE A 22 2.09 1.97 -10.97
N GLY A 23 0.83 2.39 -11.14
CA GLY A 23 0.47 3.58 -11.92
C GLY A 23 -0.70 3.32 -12.88
N ALA A 24 -1.21 4.41 -13.48
CA ALA A 24 -2.40 4.37 -14.33
C ALA A 24 -2.02 4.51 -15.83
N GLY A 25 -2.55 3.61 -16.66
CA GLY A 25 -2.40 3.68 -18.12
C GLY A 25 -0.94 3.56 -18.57
N ARG A 26 -0.43 4.61 -19.24
CA ARG A 26 0.95 4.68 -19.78
C ARG A 26 2.00 5.14 -18.76
N MET A 27 1.57 5.72 -17.64
CA MET A 27 2.45 6.11 -16.55
C MET A 27 2.52 4.96 -15.56
N ARG A 28 3.59 4.18 -15.68
CA ARG A 28 3.93 3.09 -14.76
C ARG A 28 5.29 3.40 -14.14
N TYR A 29 5.39 3.21 -12.85
CA TYR A 29 6.58 3.41 -12.06
C TYR A 29 7.01 2.08 -11.47
N ASP A 30 8.28 1.73 -11.67
CA ASP A 30 8.91 0.63 -10.98
C ASP A 30 9.43 1.15 -9.65
N VAL A 31 9.10 0.45 -8.57
CA VAL A 31 9.46 0.84 -7.22
C VAL A 31 9.93 -0.37 -6.44
N THR A 32 11.01 -0.17 -5.68
CA THR A 32 11.52 -1.18 -4.76
C THR A 32 10.94 -0.90 -3.38
N VAL A 33 10.08 -1.81 -2.91
CA VAL A 33 9.49 -1.76 -1.57
C VAL A 33 10.33 -2.64 -0.65
N PRO A 34 10.99 -2.08 0.39
CA PRO A 34 11.82 -2.86 1.30
C PRO A 34 11.02 -3.92 2.06
N ALA A 35 11.71 -4.96 2.53
CA ALA A 35 11.15 -5.91 3.49
C ALA A 35 10.76 -5.20 4.80
N GLY A 36 9.69 -5.65 5.46
CA GLY A 36 9.18 -5.04 6.69
C GLY A 36 8.40 -3.74 6.48
N THR A 37 8.10 -3.35 5.24
CA THR A 37 7.30 -2.17 4.93
C THR A 37 5.86 -2.41 5.36
N ARG A 38 5.26 -1.44 6.07
CA ARG A 38 3.88 -1.53 6.57
C ARG A 38 2.87 -1.47 5.43
N CYS A 39 1.92 -2.39 5.46
CA CYS A 39 0.82 -2.52 4.50
C CYS A 39 -0.54 -2.60 5.22
N ARG A 40 -1.62 -2.25 4.53
CA ARG A 40 -3.01 -2.42 4.98
C ARG A 40 -3.85 -3.08 3.91
N LYS A 41 -4.80 -3.92 4.34
CA LYS A 41 -5.81 -4.55 3.50
C LYS A 41 -7.05 -3.65 3.45
N LEU A 42 -7.34 -3.06 2.31
CA LEU A 42 -8.55 -2.27 2.09
C LEU A 42 -9.81 -3.14 2.14
N ASP A 43 -10.93 -2.57 2.59
CA ASP A 43 -12.23 -3.22 2.63
C ASP A 43 -12.86 -3.24 1.22
N GLY A 44 -12.34 -4.12 0.34
CA GLY A 44 -12.83 -4.34 -1.02
C GLY A 44 -11.76 -4.39 -2.12
N GLY A 45 -12.13 -4.95 -3.28
CA GLY A 45 -11.26 -5.13 -4.45
C GLY A 45 -10.61 -6.51 -4.53
N ALA A 46 -10.08 -6.86 -5.71
CA ALA A 46 -9.38 -8.14 -5.95
C ALA A 46 -8.00 -8.18 -5.27
N ASP A 47 -7.28 -7.06 -5.27
CA ASP A 47 -5.96 -6.90 -4.67
C ASP A 47 -5.97 -5.81 -3.58
N PRO A 48 -6.55 -6.10 -2.40
CA PRO A 48 -6.85 -5.07 -1.40
C PRO A 48 -5.62 -4.57 -0.64
N TRP A 49 -4.48 -5.25 -0.70
CA TRP A 49 -3.28 -4.89 0.05
C TRP A 49 -2.54 -3.74 -0.61
N VAL A 50 -2.32 -2.66 0.15
CA VAL A 50 -1.54 -1.50 -0.29
C VAL A 50 -0.48 -1.14 0.75
N VAL A 51 0.65 -0.61 0.27
CA VAL A 51 1.67 0.00 1.11
C VAL A 51 1.09 1.21 1.86
N CYS A 52 1.36 1.27 3.16
CA CYS A 52 1.02 2.41 4.02
C CYS A 52 2.18 3.37 4.22
N ASP A 53 3.39 2.83 4.30
CA ASP A 53 4.59 3.58 4.65
C ASP A 53 5.40 3.86 3.38
N LEU A 54 5.21 5.04 2.81
CA LEU A 54 5.95 5.51 1.63
C LEU A 54 7.29 6.15 2.01
N GLY A 55 7.80 5.91 3.22
CA GLY A 55 9.05 6.45 3.73
C GLY A 55 10.24 6.21 2.81
N PHE A 56 10.28 5.05 2.15
CA PHE A 56 11.36 4.62 1.24
C PHE A 56 11.46 5.42 -0.08
N ILE A 57 10.44 6.20 -0.45
CA ILE A 57 10.51 7.08 -1.63
C ILE A 57 11.22 8.37 -1.23
N GLU A 58 12.45 8.60 -1.67
CA GLU A 58 13.26 9.76 -1.23
C GLU A 58 12.62 11.11 -1.60
N ASP A 59 12.22 11.29 -2.85
CA ASP A 59 11.62 12.54 -3.33
C ASP A 59 10.11 12.57 -3.10
N LYS A 60 9.71 13.23 -2.01
CA LYS A 60 8.30 13.45 -1.63
C LYS A 60 7.56 14.46 -2.53
N ARG A 61 8.26 15.16 -3.42
CA ARG A 61 7.65 16.08 -4.41
C ARG A 61 7.50 15.45 -5.78
N SER A 62 8.01 14.23 -5.97
CA SER A 62 7.92 13.51 -7.23
C SER A 62 6.48 13.12 -7.56
N ILE A 63 6.19 13.00 -8.85
CA ILE A 63 4.91 12.46 -9.35
C ILE A 63 4.72 11.03 -8.84
N LEU A 64 5.81 10.26 -8.71
CA LEU A 64 5.80 8.92 -8.13
C LEU A 64 5.24 8.92 -6.70
N TYR A 65 5.74 9.80 -5.84
CA TYR A 65 5.22 9.91 -4.47
C TYR A 65 3.74 10.31 -4.47
N SER A 66 3.36 11.31 -5.28
CA SER A 66 1.97 11.77 -5.38
C SER A 66 1.04 10.64 -5.84
N ASP A 67 1.42 9.87 -6.86
CA ASP A 67 0.64 8.75 -7.37
C ASP A 67 0.58 7.59 -6.37
N ALA A 68 1.68 7.32 -5.66
CA ALA A 68 1.71 6.29 -4.63
C ALA A 68 0.79 6.64 -3.45
N ASP A 69 0.74 7.92 -3.06
CA ASP A 69 -0.13 8.42 -2.00
C ASP A 69 -1.61 8.40 -2.41
N ILE A 70 -1.91 8.74 -3.67
CA ILE A 70 -3.28 8.79 -4.20
C ILE A 70 -3.83 7.39 -4.50
N TYR A 71 -3.08 6.57 -5.24
CA TYR A 71 -3.58 5.29 -5.78
C TYR A 71 -3.18 4.09 -4.92
N GLY A 72 -2.14 4.21 -4.11
CA GLY A 72 -1.55 3.13 -3.35
C GLY A 72 -0.69 2.19 -4.19
N ILE A 73 0.41 1.72 -3.62
CA ILE A 73 1.24 0.67 -4.23
C ILE A 73 0.64 -0.68 -3.81
N ARG A 74 0.13 -1.44 -4.78
CA ARG A 74 -0.52 -2.74 -4.55
C ARG A 74 0.52 -3.81 -4.26
N VAL A 75 0.30 -4.59 -3.22
CA VAL A 75 1.18 -5.68 -2.81
C VAL A 75 0.40 -7.00 -2.85
N PRO A 76 0.92 -8.06 -3.46
CA PRO A 76 0.28 -9.37 -3.42
C PRO A 76 0.14 -9.91 -1.99
N GLU A 77 -0.99 -10.53 -1.65
CA GLU A 77 -1.25 -11.04 -0.29
C GLU A 77 -0.25 -12.13 0.14
N ASP A 78 0.24 -12.95 -0.79
CA ASP A 78 1.26 -13.99 -0.53
C ASP A 78 2.62 -13.42 -0.12
N LYS A 79 2.83 -12.12 -0.35
CA LYS A 79 4.03 -11.36 0.04
C LYS A 79 3.87 -10.60 1.35
N ILE A 80 2.73 -10.72 2.02
CA ILE A 80 2.47 -10.09 3.32
C ILE A 80 2.67 -11.12 4.44
N THR A 81 3.28 -10.67 5.53
CA THR A 81 3.41 -11.43 6.78
C THR A 81 2.92 -10.61 7.97
N ASP A 82 2.86 -11.25 9.14
CA ASP A 82 2.40 -10.67 10.40
C ASP A 82 1.01 -10.00 10.28
N ILE A 83 0.11 -10.67 9.55
CA ILE A 83 -1.24 -10.18 9.24
C ILE A 83 -2.06 -10.10 10.52
N LYS A 84 -2.46 -8.88 10.89
CA LYS A 84 -3.28 -8.57 12.05
C LYS A 84 -4.61 -7.96 11.61
N PRO A 85 -5.75 -8.62 11.85
CA PRO A 85 -7.05 -8.04 11.55
C PRO A 85 -7.27 -6.80 12.42
N VAL A 86 -7.86 -5.76 11.83
CA VAL A 86 -8.29 -4.58 12.58
C VAL A 86 -9.64 -4.93 13.20
N ALA A 87 -9.71 -4.86 14.53
CA ALA A 87 -10.98 -5.06 15.23
C ALA A 87 -12.00 -4.07 14.66
N LYS A 88 -13.09 -4.57 14.05
CA LYS A 88 -14.24 -3.75 13.71
C LYS A 88 -14.71 -3.12 15.02
N ARG A 89 -14.46 -1.81 15.20
CA ARG A 89 -15.17 -1.03 16.21
C ARG A 89 -16.62 -1.02 15.76
N PHE A 90 -17.42 -1.92 16.33
CA PHE A 90 -18.87 -1.81 16.32
C PHE A 90 -19.19 -0.48 17.02
N GLY A 91 -19.62 0.50 16.24
CA GLY A 91 -20.21 1.75 16.70
C GLY A 91 -21.66 1.76 16.28
#